data_AF-W7DQ20-F1
#
_entry.id   AF-W7DQ20-F1
#
_cell.length_a   1.000
_cell.length_b   1.000
_cell.length_c   1.000
_cell.angle_alpha   90.00
_cell.angle_beta   90.00
_cell.angle_gamma   90.00
#
_symmetry.space_group_name_H-M   'P 1'
#
loop_
_entity.id
_entity.type
_entity.pdbx_description
1 polymer ?
#
loop_
_entity_poly.entity_id
_entity_poly.type
_entity_poly.pdbx_seq_one_letter_code
_entity_poly.pdbx_strand_id
1 'polypeptide(L)'
;MTDIRMFMDTYKAKLEERLFVVVQNEAIEPKLKEAMHYSLLAGGKRIRPLLLFATIDALRGDKNLGLHAASAVEMIHTYSLIHDDLPAMDDDDYRRGQLTSHKKI
;
A
#
# COMPACT_ATOMS: atom_id res chain seq x y z
N MET A 1 24.69 -9.69 -9.02
CA MET A 1 23.53 -10.05 -8.18
C MET A 1 22.98 -8.74 -7.63
N THR A 2 21.76 -8.36 -7.98
CA THR A 2 21.14 -7.17 -7.38
C THR A 2 20.92 -7.46 -5.90
N ASP A 3 21.41 -6.59 -5.01
CA ASP A 3 21.11 -6.71 -3.59
C ASP A 3 19.59 -6.60 -3.38
N ILE A 4 18.99 -7.60 -2.76
CA ILE A 4 17.56 -7.64 -2.49
C ILE A 4 17.10 -6.44 -1.66
N ARG A 5 17.93 -5.95 -0.74
CA ARG A 5 17.61 -4.77 0.08
C ARG A 5 17.53 -3.53 -0.80
N MET A 6 18.53 -3.32 -1.64
CA MET A 6 18.54 -2.20 -2.59
C MET A 6 17.35 -2.26 -3.55
N PHE A 7 16.97 -3.46 -4.02
CA PHE A 7 15.76 -3.64 -4.81
C PHE A 7 14.50 -3.24 -4.04
N MET A 8 14.34 -3.78 -2.82
CA MET A 8 13.18 -3.50 -1.98
C MET A 8 13.04 -2.01 -1.66
N ASP A 9 14.13 -1.36 -1.24
CA ASP A 9 14.13 0.05 -0.87
C ASP A 9 13.77 0.95 -2.06
N THR A 10 14.35 0.66 -3.23
CA THR A 10 14.09 1.43 -4.47
C THR A 10 12.61 1.39 -4.87
N TYR A 11 12.02 0.18 -4.95
CA TYR A 11 10.64 0.05 -5.45
C TYR A 11 9.60 0.35 -4.39
N LYS A 12 9.92 0.13 -3.11
CA LYS A 12 9.07 0.57 -2.00
C LYS A 12 8.93 2.09 -1.99
N ALA A 13 10.03 2.84 -2.10
CA ALA A 13 9.98 4.30 -2.11
C ALA A 13 9.13 4.84 -3.26
N LYS A 14 9.36 4.34 -4.49
CA LYS A 14 8.55 4.71 -5.68
C LYS A 14 7.06 4.40 -5.51
N LEU A 15 6.75 3.25 -4.93
CA LEU A 15 5.36 2.85 -4.67
C LEU A 15 4.71 3.78 -3.64
N GLU A 16 5.37 4.07 -2.52
CA GLU A 16 4.81 4.89 -1.45
C GLU A 16 4.54 6.33 -1.92
N GLU A 17 5.45 6.90 -2.71
CA GLU A 17 5.23 8.17 -3.39
C GLU A 17 4.01 8.10 -4.34
N ARG A 18 3.92 7.05 -5.17
CA ARG A 18 2.81 6.90 -6.11
C ARG A 18 1.47 6.75 -5.40
N LEU A 19 1.40 5.95 -4.33
CA LEU A 19 0.19 5.76 -3.53
C LEU A 19 -0.29 7.08 -2.91
N PHE A 20 0.63 7.89 -2.38
CA PHE A 20 0.30 9.22 -1.88
C PHE A 20 -0.27 10.10 -2.98
N VAL A 21 0.44 10.23 -4.11
CA VAL A 21 0.03 11.11 -5.22
C VAL A 21 -1.33 10.71 -5.80
N VAL A 22 -1.60 9.41 -5.96
CA VAL A 22 -2.87 8.94 -6.51
C VAL A 22 -4.02 9.37 -5.60
N VAL A 23 -3.95 9.11 -4.30
CA VAL A 23 -5.04 9.49 -3.38
C VAL A 23 -5.17 11.01 -3.22
N GLN A 24 -4.03 11.72 -3.17
CA GLN A 24 -4.02 13.17 -2.99
C GLN A 24 -4.73 13.90 -4.13
N ASN A 25 -4.55 13.43 -5.37
CA ASN A 25 -5.08 14.07 -6.57
C ASN A 25 -6.54 13.76 -6.87
N GLU A 26 -7.15 12.79 -6.16
CA GLU A 26 -8.56 12.47 -6.34
C GLU A 26 -9.47 13.50 -5.66
N ALA A 27 -10.58 13.85 -6.31
CA ALA A 27 -11.58 14.77 -5.79
C ALA A 27 -12.55 14.05 -4.83
N ILE A 28 -12.05 13.67 -3.65
CA ILE A 28 -12.78 12.92 -2.63
C ILE A 28 -12.99 13.79 -1.38
N GLU A 29 -14.07 13.52 -0.64
CA GLU A 29 -14.35 14.15 0.66
C GLU A 29 -13.12 14.07 1.61
N PRO A 30 -12.76 15.18 2.31
CA PRO A 30 -11.53 15.25 3.09
C PRO A 30 -11.34 14.17 4.14
N LYS A 31 -12.37 13.80 4.90
CA LYS A 31 -12.27 12.77 5.94
C LYS A 31 -12.03 11.38 5.34
N LEU A 32 -12.70 11.04 4.24
CA LEU A 32 -12.43 9.81 3.51
C LEU A 32 -11.00 9.78 2.95
N LYS A 33 -10.52 10.89 2.40
CA LYS A 33 -9.13 11.01 1.92
C LYS A 33 -8.13 10.81 3.06
N GLU A 34 -8.39 11.38 4.23
CA GLU A 34 -7.57 11.17 5.43
C GLU A 34 -7.53 9.70 5.84
N ALA A 35 -8.68 9.01 5.88
CA ALA A 35 -8.76 7.59 6.22
C ALA A 35 -7.97 6.70 5.24
N MET A 36 -8.05 7.01 3.94
CA MET A 36 -7.29 6.32 2.91
C MET A 36 -5.79 6.52 3.08
N HIS A 37 -5.33 7.77 3.26
CA HIS A 37 -3.91 8.05 3.50
C HIS A 37 -3.40 7.39 4.77
N TYR A 38 -4.18 7.47 5.85
CA TYR A 38 -3.81 6.87 7.13
C TYR A 38 -3.53 5.39 6.98
N SER A 39 -4.47 4.65 6.39
CA SER A 39 -4.38 3.19 6.25
C SER A 39 -3.33 2.77 5.22
N LEU A 40 -3.21 3.49 4.11
CA LEU A 40 -2.21 3.19 3.07
C LEU A 40 -0.79 3.47 3.55
N LEU A 41 -0.57 4.51 4.36
CA LEU A 41 0.75 4.98 4.79
C LEU A 41 1.14 4.52 6.20
N ALA A 42 0.33 3.67 6.86
CA ALA A 42 0.65 3.00 8.12
C ALA A 42 1.79 1.94 8.00
N GLY A 43 2.71 2.13 7.04
CA GLY A 43 3.87 1.29 6.79
C GLY A 43 3.54 -0.04 6.14
N GLY A 44 4.36 -1.06 6.43
CA GLY A 44 4.26 -2.40 5.88
C GLY A 44 5.45 -2.82 5.03
N LYS A 45 5.50 -4.13 4.73
CA LYS A 45 6.59 -4.73 3.95
C LYS A 45 6.41 -4.59 2.44
N ARG A 46 5.21 -4.20 1.96
CA ARG A 46 4.85 -4.05 0.54
C ARG A 46 5.19 -5.27 -0.32
N ILE A 47 5.05 -6.47 0.25
CA ILE A 47 5.47 -7.73 -0.41
C ILE A 47 4.75 -7.95 -1.74
N ARG A 48 3.45 -7.66 -1.83
CA ARG A 48 2.66 -7.87 -3.05
C ARG A 48 3.15 -6.99 -4.21
N PRO A 49 3.30 -5.66 -4.05
CA PRO A 49 4.00 -4.80 -5.02
C PRO A 49 5.41 -5.28 -5.39
N LEU A 50 6.21 -5.67 -4.41
CA LEU A 50 7.59 -6.10 -4.64
C LEU A 50 7.66 -7.39 -5.48
N LEU A 51 6.75 -8.34 -5.25
CA LEU A 51 6.60 -9.54 -6.08
C LEU A 51 6.22 -9.19 -7.53
N LEU A 52 5.34 -8.21 -7.72
CA LEU A 52 4.98 -7.73 -9.05
C LEU A 52 6.21 -7.13 -9.76
N PHE A 53 6.94 -6.23 -9.11
CA PHE A 53 8.17 -5.67 -9.69
C PHE A 53 9.22 -6.74 -9.99
N ALA A 54 9.39 -7.72 -9.11
CA ALA A 54 10.32 -8.83 -9.31
C ALA A 54 9.90 -9.71 -10.49
N THR A 55 8.60 -9.89 -10.69
CA THR A 55 8.05 -10.63 -11.85
C THR A 55 8.36 -9.89 -13.15
N ILE A 56 8.16 -8.58 -13.20
CA ILE A 56 8.52 -7.77 -14.37
C ILE A 56 10.03 -7.83 -14.63
N ASP A 57 10.85 -7.75 -13.58
CA ASP A 57 12.32 -7.88 -13.67
C ASP A 57 12.74 -9.21 -14.27
N ALA A 58 12.17 -10.31 -13.77
CA ALA A 58 12.47 -11.67 -14.22
C ALA A 58 12.12 -11.86 -15.71
N LEU A 59 11.08 -11.16 -16.19
CA LEU A 59 10.67 -11.13 -17.59
C LEU A 59 11.40 -10.07 -18.43
N ARG A 60 12.40 -9.39 -17.85
CA ARG A 60 13.20 -8.32 -18.49
C ARG A 60 12.38 -7.13 -18.97
N GLY A 61 11.24 -6.85 -18.32
CA GLY A 61 10.39 -5.70 -18.61
C GLY A 61 10.83 -4.43 -17.88
N ASP A 62 10.28 -3.28 -18.33
CA ASP A 62 10.43 -2.03 -17.59
C ASP A 62 9.53 -2.04 -16.34
N LYS A 63 10.18 -2.09 -15.18
CA LYS A 63 9.52 -2.11 -13.87
C LYS A 63 8.71 -0.85 -13.60
N ASN A 64 9.04 0.29 -14.22
CA ASN A 64 8.25 1.53 -14.03
C ASN A 64 6.84 1.39 -14.61
N LEU A 65 6.62 0.54 -15.62
CA LEU A 65 5.29 0.23 -16.15
C LEU A 65 4.42 -0.50 -15.11
N GLY A 66 5.04 -1.18 -14.15
CA GLY A 66 4.35 -1.90 -13.08
C GLY A 66 3.78 -1.01 -11.97
N LEU A 67 4.12 0.28 -11.92
CA LEU A 67 3.74 1.15 -10.80
C LEU A 67 2.22 1.23 -10.60
N HIS A 68 1.44 1.39 -11.67
CA HIS A 68 -0.02 1.45 -11.55
C HIS A 68 -0.62 0.15 -11.03
N ALA A 69 -0.19 -0.99 -11.58
CA ALA A 69 -0.67 -2.29 -11.14
C ALA A 69 -0.24 -2.59 -9.70
N ALA A 70 1.00 -2.25 -9.32
CA ALA A 70 1.50 -2.40 -7.96
C ALA A 70 0.72 -1.54 -6.96
N SER A 71 0.41 -0.29 -7.31
CA SER A 71 -0.45 0.58 -6.48
C SER A 71 -1.84 -0.01 -6.31
N ALA A 72 -2.47 -0.47 -7.39
CA ALA A 72 -3.81 -1.08 -7.33
C ALA A 72 -3.83 -2.32 -6.43
N VAL A 73 -2.84 -3.21 -6.54
CA VAL A 73 -2.73 -4.41 -5.70
C VAL A 73 -2.54 -4.05 -4.23
N GLU A 74 -1.71 -3.04 -3.92
CA GLU A 74 -1.54 -2.60 -2.52
C GLU A 74 -2.80 -1.92 -1.98
N MET A 75 -3.51 -1.13 -2.79
CA MET A 75 -4.80 -0.55 -2.40
C MET A 75 -5.82 -1.62 -2.06
N ILE A 76 -5.89 -2.69 -2.86
CA ILE A 76 -6.78 -3.81 -2.59
C ILE A 76 -6.36 -4.55 -1.31
N HIS A 77 -5.07 -4.76 -1.12
CA HIS A 77 -4.57 -5.34 0.13
C HIS A 77 -4.94 -4.48 1.35
N THR A 78 -4.75 -3.16 1.27
CA THR A 78 -5.06 -2.26 2.37
C THR A 78 -6.57 -2.23 2.65
N TYR A 79 -7.43 -2.22 1.62
CA TYR A 79 -8.88 -2.31 1.82
C TYR A 79 -9.25 -3.56 2.62
N SER A 80 -8.68 -4.73 2.26
CA SER A 80 -9.05 -5.98 2.93
C SER A 80 -8.74 -5.89 4.42
N LEU A 81 -7.58 -5.36 4.79
CA LEU A 81 -7.20 -5.18 6.20
C LEU A 81 -8.12 -4.21 6.95
N ILE A 82 -8.52 -3.10 6.33
CA ILE A 82 -9.45 -2.15 6.95
C ILE A 82 -10.78 -2.84 7.27
N HIS A 83 -11.27 -3.67 6.35
CA HIS A 83 -12.54 -4.39 6.53
C HIS A 83 -12.41 -5.53 7.53
N ASP A 84 -11.30 -6.29 7.50
CA ASP A 84 -11.00 -7.34 8.46
C ASP A 84 -10.95 -6.76 9.90
N ASP A 85 -10.43 -5.54 10.07
CA ASP A 85 -10.36 -4.87 11.37
C ASP A 85 -11.71 -4.46 11.95
N LEU A 86 -12.80 -4.43 11.18
CA LEU A 86 -14.09 -3.89 11.66
C LEU A 86 -14.69 -4.75 12.79
N PRO A 87 -15.56 -4.17 13.67
CA PRO A 87 -16.20 -4.91 14.76
C PRO A 87 -17.04 -6.11 14.33
N ALA A 88 -17.48 -6.13 13.06
CA ALA A 88 -18.24 -7.23 12.50
C ALA A 88 -17.36 -8.38 11.97
N MET A 89 -16.04 -8.19 11.95
CA MET A 89 -15.03 -9.14 11.48
C MET A 89 -14.12 -9.48 12.66
N ASP A 90 -12.87 -8.99 12.70
CA ASP A 90 -11.91 -9.33 13.75
C ASP A 90 -12.03 -8.42 15.00
N ASP A 91 -12.72 -7.28 14.89
CA ASP A 91 -12.86 -6.26 15.97
C ASP A 91 -11.49 -5.82 16.54
N ASP A 92 -10.50 -5.68 15.67
CA ASP A 92 -9.14 -5.33 16.05
C ASP A 92 -9.02 -3.83 16.37
N ASP A 93 -8.52 -3.50 17.56
CA ASP A 93 -8.25 -2.11 17.95
C ASP A 93 -6.93 -1.58 17.35
N TYR A 94 -5.96 -2.46 17.09
CA TYR A 94 -4.61 -2.08 16.67
C TYR A 94 -4.10 -2.91 15.48
N ARG A 95 -3.46 -2.21 14.54
CA ARG A 95 -2.72 -2.81 13.43
C ARG A 95 -1.32 -2.20 13.34
N ARG A 96 -0.29 -3.05 13.39
CA ARG A 96 1.13 -2.65 13.33
C ARG A 96 1.52 -1.60 14.39
N GLY A 97 0.93 -1.70 15.59
CA GLY A 97 1.17 -0.76 16.69
C GLY A 97 0.49 0.61 16.53
N GLN A 98 -0.41 0.76 15.56
CA GLN A 98 -1.24 1.94 15.35
C GLN A 98 -2.72 1.55 15.52
N LEU A 99 -3.60 2.51 15.86
CA LEU A 99 -5.05 2.25 15.89
C LEU A 99 -5.55 1.80 14.50
N THR A 100 -6.52 0.90 14.46
CA THR A 100 -7.19 0.57 13.20
C THR A 100 -8.02 1.75 12.70
N SER A 101 -8.33 1.77 11.40
CA SER A 101 -8.98 2.93 10.77
C SER A 101 -10.27 3.34 11.49
N HIS A 102 -11.11 2.38 11.84
CA HIS A 102 -12.42 2.61 12.47
C HIS A 102 -12.34 3.05 13.95
N LYS A 103 -11.19 2.84 14.61
CA LYS A 103 -10.92 3.36 15.96
C LYS A 103 -10.35 4.77 15.93
N LYS A 104 -9.61 5.13 14.87
CA LYS A 104 -8.94 6.43 14.77
C LYS A 104 -9.79 7.52 14.10
N ILE A 105 -10.46 7.21 12.99
CA ILE A 105 -11.14 8.16 12.09
C ILE A 105 -12.61 7.80 11.96
#